data_AF-A0A2N3QFT4-F1
#
_entry.id   AF-A0A2N3QFT4-F1
#
_cell.length_a   1.000
_cell.length_b   1.000
_cell.length_c   1.000
_cell.angle_alpha   90.00
_cell.angle_beta   90.00
_cell.angle_gamma   90.00
#
_symmetry.space_group_name_H-M   'P 1'
#
loop_
_entity.id
_entity.type
_entity.pdbx_description
1 polymer ?
#
loop_
_entity_poly.entity_id
_entity_poly.type
_entity_poly.pdbx_seq_one_letter_code
_entity_poly.pdbx_strand_id
1 'polypeptide(L)'
;MMQKHVVGNKAVAALLAVGLAVSMGACGGNGAQGQPSGTGSASTAGESRVSKATAAFFDSKTEIPAEQAFGTKSVWFDKGSGVDIDDESTVDYIYVFDGKGSVTAYQTGYYPSTDNGAVTTTYGDLLGLSEDELIQLAKDRDKDCFDNARENYLSTSAKFFADKAEQDTAKAGEITKKGEEFQKTLSKTEYEEPAAKPFYLKANSSEEMLSFQIRRFNEQYADYYLEGSSNAGTFETVTKDLDLKPIDTVQLDGMRLQGYSRIVTSVGPNNKGFTGMEQ
;
A
#
# COMPACT_ATOMS: atom_id res chain seq x y z
N MET A 1 -53.48 29.15 -8.78
CA MET A 1 -52.67 30.03 -7.92
C MET A 1 -51.70 29.11 -7.18
N MET A 2 -50.51 28.73 -7.69
CA MET A 2 -49.31 29.52 -7.99
C MET A 2 -48.94 30.51 -6.87
N GLN A 3 -47.99 30.12 -6.03
CA GLN A 3 -46.84 30.98 -5.72
C GLN A 3 -45.62 30.11 -5.35
N LYS A 4 -44.69 30.04 -6.32
CA LYS A 4 -43.29 29.68 -6.11
C LYS A 4 -42.63 30.84 -5.39
N HIS A 5 -41.84 30.58 -4.35
CA HIS A 5 -40.81 31.53 -3.91
C HIS A 5 -39.45 31.08 -4.44
N VAL A 6 -38.95 31.89 -5.36
CA VAL A 6 -37.54 31.95 -5.79
C VAL A 6 -36.93 33.17 -5.11
N VAL A 7 -35.84 32.96 -4.38
CA VAL A 7 -34.76 33.93 -4.11
C VAL A 7 -33.52 33.05 -3.96
N GLY A 8 -32.40 33.18 -4.66
CA GLY A 8 -31.86 34.30 -5.42
C GLY A 8 -30.40 34.51 -5.02
N ASN A 9 -29.51 33.66 -5.56
CA ASN A 9 -28.06 33.83 -5.82
C ASN A 9 -27.27 34.98 -5.17
N LYS A 10 -26.19 34.62 -4.45
CA LYS A 10 -24.83 35.23 -4.55
C LYS A 10 -23.80 34.14 -4.18
N ALA A 11 -23.17 33.46 -5.15
CA ALA A 11 -21.89 33.83 -5.76
C ALA A 11 -20.69 33.81 -4.79
N VAL A 12 -20.01 32.67 -4.70
CA VAL A 12 -18.54 32.58 -4.60
C VAL A 12 -18.08 31.43 -5.48
N ALA A 13 -17.85 31.72 -6.75
CA ALA A 13 -17.03 30.91 -7.63
C ALA A 13 -15.66 31.59 -7.70
N ALA A 14 -14.62 30.91 -7.23
CA ALA A 14 -13.22 31.26 -7.44
C ALA A 14 -12.46 29.93 -7.63
N LEU A 15 -12.20 29.54 -8.88
CA LEU A 15 -10.91 29.67 -9.56
C LEU A 15 -9.84 28.72 -9.01
N LEU A 16 -9.88 27.47 -9.47
CA LEU A 16 -8.71 26.59 -9.58
C LEU A 16 -8.47 26.32 -11.07
N ALA A 17 -7.71 27.21 -11.70
CA ALA A 17 -7.09 26.95 -12.99
C ALA A 17 -5.71 26.35 -12.71
N VAL A 18 -5.59 25.03 -12.78
CA VAL A 18 -4.29 24.35 -12.87
C VAL A 18 -4.11 23.98 -14.34
N GLY A 19 -3.24 24.72 -15.03
CA GLY A 19 -2.87 24.45 -16.41
C GLY A 19 -2.00 23.21 -16.49
N LEU A 20 -2.57 22.09 -16.94
CA LEU A 20 -1.83 20.95 -17.47
C LEU A 20 -1.54 21.22 -18.95
N ALA A 21 -0.30 21.62 -19.25
CA ALA A 21 0.19 21.65 -20.63
C ALA A 21 0.47 20.20 -21.07
N VAL A 22 -0.44 19.64 -21.87
CA VAL A 22 -0.21 18.40 -22.62
C VAL A 22 0.32 18.78 -23.99
N SER A 23 1.61 18.58 -24.26
CA SER A 23 2.11 18.64 -25.63
C SER A 23 1.89 17.30 -26.31
N MET A 24 0.82 17.23 -27.10
CA MET A 24 0.68 16.27 -28.18
C MET A 24 1.65 16.65 -29.31
N GLY A 25 2.60 15.78 -29.61
CA GLY A 25 3.38 15.82 -30.84
C GLY A 25 3.03 14.60 -31.68
N ALA A 26 2.10 14.77 -32.62
CA ALA A 26 1.82 13.79 -33.67
C ALA A 26 2.40 14.27 -35.00
N CYS A 27 2.95 13.30 -35.73
CA CYS A 27 3.13 13.22 -37.20
C CYS A 27 4.12 14.16 -37.91
N GLY A 28 5.14 13.54 -38.50
CA GLY A 28 5.91 14.06 -39.62
C GLY A 28 6.74 12.94 -40.27
N GLY A 29 6.17 12.26 -41.26
CA GLY A 29 6.81 11.18 -42.02
C GLY A 29 7.50 11.64 -43.30
N ASN A 30 8.43 10.80 -43.76
CA ASN A 30 8.96 10.53 -45.12
C ASN A 30 10.45 10.19 -44.97
N GLY A 31 11.04 9.12 -45.47
CA GLY A 31 10.63 8.09 -46.43
C GLY A 31 11.92 7.66 -47.14
N ALA A 32 12.27 6.38 -47.15
CA ALA A 32 13.26 5.83 -48.08
C ALA A 32 13.17 4.31 -48.13
N GLN A 33 12.99 3.82 -49.36
CA GLN A 33 12.90 2.43 -49.79
C GLN A 33 14.10 1.57 -49.40
N GLY A 34 13.85 0.28 -49.21
CA GLY A 34 14.89 -0.75 -49.27
C GLY A 34 14.41 -2.13 -48.85
N GLN A 35 13.61 -2.79 -49.70
CA GLN A 35 13.43 -4.25 -49.64
C GLN A 35 14.44 -4.89 -50.61
N PRO A 36 15.04 -6.03 -50.25
CA PRO A 36 14.71 -7.21 -51.02
C PRO A 36 14.38 -8.44 -50.16
N SER A 37 13.32 -9.09 -50.61
CA SER A 37 12.94 -10.50 -50.55
C SER A 37 13.99 -11.52 -50.08
N GLY A 38 13.60 -12.32 -49.08
CA GLY A 38 14.17 -13.62 -48.77
C GLY A 38 13.10 -14.52 -48.15
N THR A 39 12.64 -15.50 -48.93
CA THR A 39 11.71 -16.57 -48.55
C THR A 39 12.35 -17.51 -47.52
N GLY A 40 11.62 -17.82 -46.43
CA GLY A 40 12.01 -18.85 -45.45
C GLY A 40 10.80 -19.34 -44.69
N SER A 41 10.54 -20.64 -44.80
CA SER A 41 9.35 -21.36 -44.39
C SER A 41 9.12 -21.46 -42.87
N ALA A 42 7.84 -21.61 -42.52
CA ALA A 42 7.27 -22.36 -41.41
C ALA A 42 7.90 -22.20 -40.00
N SER A 43 7.15 -21.60 -39.09
CA SER A 43 7.23 -21.96 -37.67
C SER A 43 5.88 -22.49 -37.20
N THR A 44 5.93 -23.74 -36.77
CA THR A 44 4.95 -24.49 -36.01
C THR A 44 4.62 -23.81 -34.68
N ALA A 45 3.44 -24.16 -34.16
CA ALA A 45 3.00 -23.97 -32.79
C ALA A 45 4.13 -24.00 -31.76
N GLY A 46 4.12 -23.04 -30.85
CA GLY A 46 5.11 -22.98 -29.78
C GLY A 46 5.15 -21.66 -29.03
N GLU A 47 4.03 -20.99 -28.77
CA GLU A 47 3.99 -20.07 -27.63
C GLU A 47 3.80 -20.89 -26.35
N SER A 48 4.88 -21.58 -25.96
CA SER A 48 5.06 -21.97 -24.58
C SER A 48 5.26 -20.68 -23.80
N ARG A 49 4.20 -20.15 -23.19
CA ARG A 49 4.30 -19.09 -22.19
C ARG A 49 4.96 -19.67 -20.94
N VAL A 50 6.27 -19.93 -21.02
CA VAL A 50 7.09 -20.21 -19.84
C VAL A 50 7.70 -18.90 -19.42
N SER A 51 7.00 -18.22 -18.53
CA SER A 51 7.59 -17.32 -17.54
C SER A 51 6.50 -16.91 -16.57
N LYS A 52 6.76 -17.15 -15.29
CA LYS A 52 6.75 -16.11 -14.26
C LYS A 52 7.13 -16.74 -12.92
N ALA A 53 8.42 -17.02 -12.73
CA ALA A 53 8.90 -17.35 -11.39
C ALA A 53 9.11 -16.04 -10.64
N THR A 54 8.34 -15.81 -9.57
CA THR A 54 8.66 -14.77 -8.59
C THR A 54 9.96 -15.14 -7.87
N ALA A 55 10.72 -14.15 -7.38
CA ALA A 55 11.91 -14.41 -6.57
C ALA A 55 11.59 -15.37 -5.41
N ALA A 56 12.41 -16.40 -5.21
CA ALA A 56 12.30 -17.32 -4.08
C ALA A 56 13.35 -16.95 -3.02
N PHE A 57 12.89 -16.64 -1.81
CA PHE A 57 13.76 -16.16 -0.72
C PHE A 57 14.29 -17.30 0.15
N PHE A 58 13.57 -18.41 0.22
CA PHE A 58 13.93 -19.57 1.04
C PHE A 58 13.77 -20.86 0.25
N ASP A 59 14.82 -21.68 0.20
CA ASP A 59 14.79 -23.03 -0.40
C ASP A 59 15.59 -23.99 0.50
N SER A 60 15.18 -24.10 1.76
CA SER A 60 15.88 -24.89 2.77
C SER A 60 15.45 -26.36 2.76
N LYS A 61 16.42 -27.26 2.90
CA LYS A 61 16.18 -28.70 3.07
C LYS A 61 15.83 -29.10 4.51
N THR A 62 15.83 -28.14 5.42
CA THR A 62 15.41 -28.28 6.82
C THR A 62 14.41 -27.18 7.15
N GLU A 63 13.58 -27.42 8.16
CA GLU A 63 12.68 -26.38 8.68
C GLU A 63 13.48 -25.15 9.14
N ILE A 64 12.88 -23.96 8.97
CA ILE A 64 13.51 -22.67 9.25
C ILE A 64 12.82 -22.04 10.46
N PRO A 65 13.50 -21.86 11.60
CA PRO A 65 12.94 -21.15 12.75
C PRO A 65 12.65 -19.68 12.45
N ALA A 66 11.72 -19.08 13.20
CA ALA A 66 11.35 -17.67 13.05
C ALA A 66 12.54 -16.71 13.14
N GLU A 67 13.46 -16.94 14.08
CA GLU A 67 14.67 -16.10 14.23
C GLU A 67 15.54 -16.12 12.98
N GLN A 68 15.74 -17.29 12.39
CA GLN A 68 16.50 -17.43 11.14
C GLN A 68 15.75 -16.82 9.96
N ALA A 69 14.43 -17.03 9.87
CA ALA A 69 13.60 -16.53 8.78
C ALA A 69 13.64 -15.00 8.71
N PHE A 70 13.37 -14.31 9.81
CA PHE A 70 13.35 -12.84 9.88
C PHE A 70 14.75 -12.23 10.01
N GLY A 71 15.74 -13.01 10.46
CA GLY A 71 17.16 -12.66 10.42
C GLY A 71 17.78 -12.73 9.02
N THR A 72 17.03 -13.18 8.00
CA THR A 72 17.50 -13.28 6.61
C THR A 72 16.90 -12.17 5.76
N LYS A 73 17.72 -11.55 4.89
CA LYS A 73 17.24 -10.56 3.92
C LYS A 73 16.17 -11.19 3.03
N SER A 74 14.95 -10.66 3.08
CA SER A 74 13.80 -11.28 2.42
C SER A 74 12.61 -10.32 2.29
N VAL A 75 11.70 -10.61 1.36
CA VAL A 75 10.43 -9.89 1.19
C VAL A 75 9.28 -10.80 1.62
N TRP A 76 8.37 -10.24 2.41
CA TRP A 76 7.20 -10.91 2.94
C TRP A 76 5.93 -10.10 2.65
N PHE A 77 4.81 -10.79 2.53
CA PHE A 77 3.54 -10.25 2.09
C PHE A 77 2.51 -10.47 3.20
N ASP A 78 1.71 -9.44 3.47
CA ASP A 78 0.53 -9.59 4.32
C ASP A 78 -0.46 -10.54 3.64
N LYS A 79 -0.88 -11.55 4.39
CA LYS A 79 -1.89 -12.52 3.96
C LYS A 79 -3.31 -12.05 4.28
N GLY A 80 -3.48 -11.11 5.20
CA GLY A 80 -4.79 -10.78 5.77
C GLY A 80 -5.35 -11.87 6.69
N SER A 81 -6.51 -11.62 7.30
CA SER A 81 -7.14 -12.56 8.24
C SER A 81 -7.97 -13.59 7.51
N GLY A 82 -7.73 -14.88 7.75
CA GLY A 82 -8.75 -15.91 7.53
C GLY A 82 -9.23 -16.10 6.08
N VAL A 83 -8.48 -15.61 5.10
CA VAL A 83 -8.74 -15.83 3.68
C VAL A 83 -7.76 -16.86 3.11
N ASP A 84 -8.27 -17.76 2.26
CA ASP A 84 -7.43 -18.55 1.38
C ASP A 84 -6.77 -17.60 0.37
N ILE A 85 -5.50 -17.80 0.05
CA ILE A 85 -4.78 -16.94 -0.90
C ILE A 85 -5.03 -17.46 -2.32
N ASP A 86 -5.54 -16.57 -3.17
CA ASP A 86 -5.56 -16.67 -4.62
C ASP A 86 -4.84 -15.46 -5.26
N ASP A 87 -4.86 -15.35 -6.58
CA ASP A 87 -4.22 -14.26 -7.32
C ASP A 87 -4.93 -12.91 -7.16
N GLU A 88 -6.24 -12.89 -6.91
CA GLU A 88 -7.03 -11.67 -6.67
C GLU A 88 -6.94 -11.18 -5.20
N SER A 89 -6.48 -12.05 -4.30
CA SER A 89 -6.30 -11.75 -2.89
C SER A 89 -5.39 -10.55 -2.68
N THR A 90 -5.83 -9.63 -1.82
CA THR A 90 -5.18 -8.34 -1.61
C THR A 90 -4.03 -8.43 -0.63
N VAL A 91 -2.96 -7.69 -0.92
CA VAL A 91 -1.77 -7.55 -0.08
C VAL A 91 -1.76 -6.12 0.47
N ASP A 92 -2.17 -5.96 1.73
CA ASP A 92 -2.26 -4.64 2.36
C ASP A 92 -0.89 -4.08 2.75
N TYR A 93 0.07 -4.96 3.02
CA TYR A 93 1.45 -4.58 3.31
C TYR A 93 2.47 -5.52 2.67
N ILE A 94 3.59 -4.95 2.24
CA ILE A 94 4.82 -5.67 1.89
C ILE A 94 5.90 -5.31 2.93
N TYR A 95 6.49 -6.33 3.54
CA TYR A 95 7.52 -6.22 4.55
C TYR A 95 8.87 -6.62 3.99
N VAL A 96 9.87 -5.75 4.10
CA VAL A 96 11.24 -5.99 3.63
C VAL A 96 12.15 -6.11 4.84
N PHE A 97 12.66 -7.32 5.08
CA PHE A 97 13.64 -7.59 6.13
C PHE A 97 15.05 -7.37 5.59
N ASP A 98 15.87 -6.65 6.35
CA ASP A 98 17.23 -6.28 5.94
C ASP A 98 18.30 -7.34 6.25
N GLY A 99 17.91 -8.41 6.96
CA GLY A 99 18.81 -9.45 7.46
C GLY A 99 19.73 -9.00 8.60
N LYS A 100 19.45 -7.85 9.21
CA LYS A 100 20.23 -7.22 10.30
C LYS A 100 19.35 -6.84 11.49
N GLY A 101 18.16 -7.42 11.57
CA GLY A 101 17.22 -7.20 12.67
C GLY A 101 16.23 -6.05 12.47
N SER A 102 16.12 -5.52 11.24
CA SER A 102 15.14 -4.48 10.92
C SER A 102 14.21 -4.88 9.79
N VAL A 103 13.01 -4.31 9.81
CA VAL A 103 11.97 -4.46 8.80
C VAL A 103 11.50 -3.08 8.35
N THR A 104 11.31 -2.91 7.04
CA THR A 104 10.56 -1.79 6.47
C THR A 104 9.20 -2.29 6.03
N ALA A 105 8.14 -1.61 6.44
CA ALA A 105 6.77 -1.94 6.08
C ALA A 105 6.24 -0.89 5.09
N TYR A 106 5.88 -1.34 3.89
CA TYR A 106 5.25 -0.53 2.86
C TYR A 106 3.76 -0.88 2.81
N GLN A 107 2.89 0.11 2.90
CA GLN A 107 1.46 -0.06 2.71
C GLN A 107 1.18 -0.19 1.21
N THR A 108 0.49 -1.26 0.82
CA THR A 108 0.22 -1.56 -0.59
C THR A 108 -1.27 -1.71 -0.90
N GLY A 109 -2.12 -1.50 0.12
CA GLY A 109 -3.57 -1.39 0.00
C GLY A 109 -4.11 -0.16 0.73
N TYR A 110 -5.03 0.56 0.10
CA TYR A 110 -5.79 1.66 0.68
C TYR A 110 -7.21 1.74 0.11
N TYR A 111 -8.20 1.69 0.99
CA TYR A 111 -9.62 1.69 0.65
C TYR A 111 -10.30 2.93 1.27
N PRO A 112 -10.30 4.08 0.58
CA PRO A 112 -10.93 5.28 1.11
C PRO A 112 -12.45 5.13 1.15
N SER A 113 -13.08 5.93 2.01
CA SER A 113 -14.53 6.05 2.12
C SER A 113 -15.16 6.96 1.06
N THR A 114 -14.35 7.54 0.17
CA THR A 114 -14.78 8.43 -0.91
C THR A 114 -14.47 7.82 -2.29
N ASP A 115 -14.95 8.46 -3.36
CA ASP A 115 -14.76 8.00 -4.74
C ASP A 115 -13.33 8.19 -5.27
N ASN A 116 -12.38 8.60 -4.42
CA ASN A 116 -10.96 8.63 -4.76
C ASN A 116 -10.49 7.17 -4.89
N GLY A 117 -10.48 6.61 -6.10
CA GLY A 117 -10.37 5.16 -6.33
C GLY A 117 -9.31 4.44 -5.48
N ALA A 118 -9.59 3.22 -5.03
CA ALA A 118 -8.73 2.46 -4.13
C ALA A 118 -7.33 2.20 -4.72
N VAL A 119 -6.32 2.14 -3.85
CA VAL A 119 -5.02 1.54 -4.17
C VAL A 119 -5.07 0.10 -3.74
N THR A 120 -4.82 -0.83 -4.66
CA THR A 120 -4.85 -2.25 -4.37
C THR A 120 -3.65 -2.92 -5.01
N THR A 121 -3.03 -3.81 -4.24
CA THR A 121 -2.01 -4.74 -4.71
C THR A 121 -2.55 -6.14 -4.46
N THR A 122 -2.45 -7.00 -5.46
CA THR A 122 -2.89 -8.38 -5.40
C THR A 122 -1.70 -9.33 -5.49
N TYR A 123 -1.87 -10.60 -5.11
CA TYR A 123 -0.82 -11.60 -5.33
C TYR A 123 -0.50 -11.79 -6.82
N GLY A 124 -1.49 -11.59 -7.71
CA GLY A 124 -1.30 -11.58 -9.16
C GLY A 124 -0.31 -10.52 -9.65
N ASP A 125 -0.29 -9.35 -9.02
CA ASP A 125 0.66 -8.26 -9.34
C ASP A 125 2.10 -8.63 -8.98
N LEU A 126 2.30 -9.52 -8.00
CA LEU A 126 3.62 -9.97 -7.54
C LEU A 126 4.22 -11.07 -8.46
N LEU A 127 3.40 -11.67 -9.32
CA LEU A 127 3.81 -12.82 -10.12
C LEU A 127 4.88 -12.48 -11.15
N GLY A 128 6.02 -13.16 -11.01
CA GLY A 128 7.17 -13.03 -11.90
C GLY A 128 8.09 -11.85 -11.62
N LEU A 129 7.85 -11.10 -10.54
CA LEU A 129 8.73 -10.02 -10.13
C LEU A 129 9.97 -10.57 -9.42
N SER A 130 11.13 -9.97 -9.73
CA SER A 130 12.36 -10.13 -8.98
C SER A 130 12.28 -9.44 -7.61
N GLU A 131 13.26 -9.67 -6.74
CA GLU A 131 13.34 -9.01 -5.43
C GLU A 131 13.32 -7.47 -5.57
N ASP A 132 14.15 -6.92 -6.47
CA ASP A 132 14.25 -5.48 -6.66
C ASP A 132 12.93 -4.89 -7.22
N GLU A 133 12.25 -5.61 -8.11
CA GLU A 133 10.96 -5.21 -8.65
C GLU A 133 9.84 -5.28 -7.61
N LEU A 134 9.85 -6.29 -6.72
CA LEU A 134 8.91 -6.37 -5.59
C LEU A 134 9.09 -5.18 -4.64
N ILE A 135 10.34 -4.82 -4.33
CA ILE A 135 10.65 -3.68 -3.47
C ILE A 135 10.24 -2.36 -4.15
N GLN A 136 10.50 -2.21 -5.45
CA GLN A 136 10.10 -1.01 -6.19
C GLN A 136 8.57 -0.88 -6.25
N LEU A 137 7.85 -1.96 -6.53
CA LEU A 137 6.39 -1.99 -6.49
C LEU A 137 5.87 -1.57 -5.12
N ALA A 138 6.47 -2.09 -4.04
CA ALA A 138 6.08 -1.74 -2.69
C ALA A 138 6.24 -0.24 -2.41
N LYS A 139 7.35 0.37 -2.83
CA LYS A 139 7.61 1.81 -2.68
C LYS A 139 6.63 2.67 -3.46
N ASP A 140 6.37 2.29 -4.71
CA ASP A 140 5.46 3.01 -5.59
C ASP A 140 4.03 2.97 -5.02
N ARG A 141 3.60 1.80 -4.53
CA ARG A 141 2.28 1.62 -3.92
C ARG A 141 2.13 2.30 -2.57
N ASP A 142 3.17 2.35 -1.74
CA ASP A 142 3.16 3.10 -0.48
C ASP A 142 2.98 4.59 -0.72
N LYS A 143 3.68 5.12 -1.73
CA LYS A 143 3.49 6.50 -2.16
C LYS A 143 2.09 6.75 -2.72
N ASP A 144 1.56 5.86 -3.55
CA ASP A 144 0.19 5.96 -4.07
C ASP A 144 -0.84 5.96 -2.93
N CYS A 145 -0.67 5.06 -1.95
CA CYS A 145 -1.52 4.99 -0.76
C CYS A 145 -1.47 6.31 0.04
N PHE A 146 -0.28 6.87 0.23
CA PHE A 146 -0.12 8.16 0.91
C PHE A 146 -0.82 9.30 0.16
N ASP A 147 -0.59 9.44 -1.15
CA ASP A 147 -1.16 10.54 -1.92
C ASP A 147 -2.69 10.46 -1.93
N ASN A 148 -3.23 9.25 -2.08
CA ASN A 148 -4.67 9.01 -2.04
C ASN A 148 -5.28 9.25 -0.65
N ALA A 149 -4.61 8.76 0.42
CA ALA A 149 -5.04 9.03 1.79
C ALA A 149 -5.04 10.54 2.09
N ARG A 150 -4.00 11.27 1.69
CA ARG A 150 -3.93 12.73 1.85
C ARG A 150 -5.06 13.43 1.11
N GLU A 151 -5.33 13.07 -0.14
CA GLU A 151 -6.40 13.69 -0.94
C GLU A 151 -7.79 13.39 -0.38
N ASN A 152 -8.06 12.12 -0.03
CA ASN A 152 -9.28 11.71 0.65
C ASN A 152 -9.47 12.50 1.96
N TYR A 153 -8.38 12.67 2.70
CA TYR A 153 -8.44 13.32 4.00
C TYR A 153 -8.61 14.85 3.91
N LEU A 154 -8.03 15.50 2.91
CA LEU A 154 -8.31 16.92 2.62
C LEU A 154 -9.82 17.14 2.41
N SER A 155 -10.46 16.29 1.59
CA SER A 155 -11.89 16.38 1.31
C SER A 155 -12.75 16.13 2.56
N THR A 156 -12.52 15.02 3.26
CA THR A 156 -13.34 14.61 4.41
C THR A 156 -13.16 15.54 5.62
N SER A 157 -11.95 16.00 5.90
CA SER A 157 -11.70 16.94 6.99
C SER A 157 -12.27 18.33 6.72
N ALA A 158 -12.24 18.82 5.48
CA ALA A 158 -12.88 20.10 5.14
C ALA A 158 -14.39 20.06 5.43
N LYS A 159 -15.07 18.96 5.04
CA LYS A 159 -16.47 18.73 5.40
C LYS A 159 -16.68 18.66 6.91
N PHE A 160 -15.82 17.94 7.63
CA PHE A 160 -15.90 17.83 9.09
C PHE A 160 -15.89 19.20 9.78
N PHE A 161 -14.94 20.08 9.45
CA PHE A 161 -14.86 21.41 10.07
C PHE A 161 -16.07 22.29 9.71
N ALA A 162 -16.58 22.20 8.47
CA ALA A 162 -17.79 22.91 8.07
C ALA A 162 -19.01 22.44 8.86
N ASP A 163 -19.25 21.13 8.92
CA ASP A 163 -20.37 20.53 9.66
C ASP A 163 -20.29 20.89 11.16
N LYS A 164 -19.09 20.88 11.76
CA LYS A 164 -18.88 21.29 13.16
C LYS A 164 -19.14 22.77 13.41
N ALA A 165 -18.75 23.65 12.49
CA ALA A 165 -19.01 25.08 12.59
C ALA A 165 -20.51 25.41 12.49
N GLU A 166 -21.26 24.66 11.68
CA GLU A 166 -22.73 24.76 11.60
C GLU A 166 -23.41 24.28 12.88
N GLN A 167 -22.88 23.21 13.51
CA GLN A 167 -23.42 22.65 14.75
C GLN A 167 -23.15 23.52 15.98
N ASP A 168 -21.96 24.11 16.10
CA ASP A 168 -21.57 24.99 17.21
C ASP A 168 -21.45 26.44 16.73
N THR A 169 -22.60 27.08 16.51
CA THR A 169 -22.65 28.47 16.00
C THR A 169 -21.97 29.48 16.93
N ALA A 170 -21.83 29.17 18.23
CA ALA A 170 -21.14 30.03 19.19
C ALA A 170 -19.62 30.04 18.97
N LYS A 171 -19.06 28.93 18.44
CA LYS A 171 -17.62 28.79 18.13
C LYS A 171 -17.31 28.72 16.64
N ALA A 172 -18.29 28.89 15.76
CA ALA A 172 -18.14 28.74 14.31
C ALA A 172 -16.88 29.43 13.75
N GLY A 173 -16.62 30.69 14.14
CA GLY A 173 -15.43 31.41 13.69
C GLY A 173 -14.09 30.79 14.12
N GLU A 174 -14.01 30.23 15.33
CA GLU A 174 -12.82 29.52 15.80
C GLU A 174 -12.64 28.20 15.05
N ILE A 175 -13.72 27.44 14.87
CA ILE A 175 -13.72 26.14 14.19
C ILE A 175 -13.28 26.31 12.73
N THR A 176 -13.85 27.29 12.03
CA THR A 176 -13.46 27.60 10.64
C THR A 176 -11.97 27.94 10.55
N LYS A 177 -11.46 28.79 11.45
CA LYS A 177 -10.04 29.15 11.45
C LYS A 177 -9.13 27.95 11.70
N LYS A 178 -9.47 27.08 12.66
CA LYS A 178 -8.75 25.82 12.89
C LYS A 178 -8.80 24.92 11.66
N GLY A 179 -9.95 24.82 11.01
CA GLY A 179 -10.10 24.07 9.77
C GLY A 179 -9.19 24.59 8.65
N GLU A 180 -9.10 25.91 8.44
CA GLU A 180 -8.19 26.51 7.46
C GLU A 180 -6.71 26.23 7.76
N GLU A 181 -6.31 26.34 9.03
CA GLU A 181 -4.94 26.03 9.48
C GLU A 181 -4.61 24.54 9.29
N PHE A 182 -5.57 23.67 9.58
CA PHE A 182 -5.48 22.23 9.35
C PHE A 182 -5.31 21.91 7.86
N GLN A 183 -6.18 22.43 6.98
CA GLN A 183 -6.10 22.21 5.53
C GLN A 183 -4.75 22.67 4.97
N LYS A 184 -4.24 23.82 5.43
CA LYS A 184 -2.93 24.35 5.03
C LYS A 184 -1.77 23.44 5.45
N THR A 185 -1.87 22.82 6.63
CA THR A 185 -0.86 21.88 7.12
C THR A 185 -0.91 20.58 6.33
N LEU A 186 -2.11 20.04 6.12
CA LEU A 186 -2.32 18.80 5.38
C LEU A 186 -1.89 18.91 3.91
N SER A 187 -2.19 20.03 3.24
CA SER A 187 -1.82 20.29 1.85
C SER A 187 -0.30 20.37 1.62
N LYS A 188 0.48 20.61 2.68
CA LYS A 188 1.96 20.67 2.64
C LYS A 188 2.61 19.38 3.11
N THR A 189 1.83 18.40 3.54
CA THR A 189 2.39 17.12 3.99
C THR A 189 2.89 16.37 2.77
N GLU A 190 4.18 16.03 2.78
CA GLU A 190 4.85 15.30 1.72
C GLU A 190 5.03 13.83 2.10
N TYR A 191 5.17 12.99 1.09
CA TYR A 191 5.47 11.60 1.27
C TYR A 191 6.89 11.44 1.82
N GLU A 192 7.03 10.57 2.82
CA GLU A 192 8.32 10.15 3.37
C GLU A 192 8.37 8.64 3.32
N GLU A 193 9.36 8.09 2.61
CA GLU A 193 9.55 6.64 2.55
C GLU A 193 9.73 6.06 3.97
N PRO A 194 9.07 4.93 4.29
CA PRO A 194 9.12 4.35 5.62
C PRO A 194 10.55 3.95 5.98
N ALA A 195 11.00 4.39 7.15
CA ALA A 195 12.30 3.99 7.69
C ALA A 195 12.23 2.57 8.25
N ALA A 196 13.31 1.81 8.06
CA ALA A 196 13.48 0.50 8.69
C ALA A 196 13.38 0.62 10.23
N LYS A 197 12.64 -0.31 10.84
CA LYS A 197 12.43 -0.38 12.29
C LYS A 197 12.89 -1.73 12.82
N PRO A 198 13.42 -1.78 14.06
CA PRO A 198 13.75 -3.04 14.68
C PRO A 198 12.48 -3.89 14.82
N PHE A 199 12.61 -5.20 14.60
CA PHE A 199 11.58 -6.16 14.94
C PHE A 199 12.00 -6.99 16.16
N TYR A 200 11.01 -7.58 16.82
CA TYR A 200 11.20 -8.44 17.98
C TYR A 200 10.32 -9.67 17.85
N LEU A 201 10.85 -10.82 18.25
CA LEU A 201 10.05 -12.02 18.45
C LEU A 201 9.59 -12.08 19.90
N LYS A 202 8.29 -12.23 20.11
CA LYS A 202 7.66 -12.30 21.44
C LYS A 202 7.11 -13.70 21.63
N ALA A 203 7.44 -14.31 22.77
CA ALA A 203 6.78 -15.51 23.27
C ALA A 203 5.83 -15.12 24.41
N ASN A 204 4.53 -15.37 24.24
CA ASN A 204 3.55 -15.36 25.32
C ASN A 204 3.17 -16.80 25.67
N SER A 205 2.42 -17.00 26.75
CA SER A 205 2.10 -18.34 27.30
C SER A 205 1.45 -19.33 26.33
N SER A 206 0.96 -18.88 25.18
CA SER A 206 0.32 -19.72 24.15
C SER A 206 0.65 -19.33 22.71
N GLU A 207 1.35 -18.22 22.48
CA GLU A 207 1.45 -17.60 21.16
C GLU A 207 2.82 -16.97 20.94
N GLU A 208 3.29 -17.10 19.70
CA GLU A 208 4.53 -16.51 19.22
C GLU A 208 4.19 -15.40 18.23
N MET A 209 4.81 -14.24 18.36
CA MET A 209 4.50 -13.07 17.55
C MET A 209 5.76 -12.39 17.03
N LEU A 210 5.69 -11.93 15.78
CA LEU A 210 6.60 -10.94 15.22
C LEU A 210 6.03 -9.56 15.51
N SER A 211 6.82 -8.71 16.16
CA SER A 211 6.41 -7.37 16.58
C SER A 211 7.33 -6.28 16.04
N PHE A 212 6.76 -5.23 15.47
CA PHE A 212 7.49 -4.05 15.03
C PHE A 212 6.58 -2.82 14.98
N GLN A 213 7.19 -1.63 14.92
CA GLN A 213 6.44 -0.39 14.75
C GLN A 213 6.34 -0.02 13.28
N ILE A 214 5.17 0.47 12.88
CA ILE A 214 4.97 1.11 11.58
C ILE A 214 4.52 2.55 11.80
N ARG A 215 4.86 3.41 10.85
CA ARG A 215 4.31 4.77 10.76
C ARG A 215 3.27 4.78 9.65
N ARG A 216 2.08 5.30 9.92
CA ARG A 216 1.01 5.42 8.94
C ARG A 216 0.28 6.74 9.06
N PHE A 217 -0.51 7.07 8.06
CA PHE A 217 -1.35 8.26 8.05
C PHE A 217 -2.39 8.18 9.17
N ASN A 218 -2.57 9.27 9.93
CA ASN A 218 -3.51 9.35 11.04
C ASN A 218 -4.88 9.85 10.55
N GLU A 219 -5.81 8.93 10.34
CA GLU A 219 -7.16 9.27 9.85
C GLU A 219 -8.07 9.92 10.93
N GLN A 220 -7.65 9.94 12.21
CA GLN A 220 -8.39 10.58 13.31
C GLN A 220 -7.90 12.01 13.61
N TYR A 221 -6.91 12.49 12.87
CA TYR A 221 -6.21 13.75 13.10
C TYR A 221 -7.11 14.99 13.19
N ALA A 222 -8.16 15.13 12.38
CA ALA A 222 -9.03 16.32 12.34
C ALA A 222 -9.83 16.54 13.64
N ASP A 223 -10.36 15.46 14.23
CA ASP A 223 -11.12 15.54 15.48
C ASP A 223 -10.18 15.90 16.64
N TYR A 224 -9.06 15.18 16.76
CA TYR A 224 -8.00 15.48 17.73
C TYR A 224 -7.44 16.89 17.60
N TYR A 225 -7.27 17.39 16.38
CA TYR A 225 -6.79 18.75 16.13
C TYR A 225 -7.79 19.81 16.62
N LEU A 226 -9.09 19.59 16.37
CA LEU A 226 -10.12 20.50 16.83
C LEU A 226 -10.15 20.59 18.37
N GLU A 227 -10.02 19.44 19.04
CA GLU A 227 -9.96 19.31 20.50
C GLU A 227 -8.66 19.83 21.12
N GLY A 228 -7.63 20.09 20.32
CA GLY A 228 -6.30 20.48 20.81
C GLY A 228 -5.57 19.33 21.51
N SER A 229 -5.87 18.09 21.12
CA SER A 229 -5.23 16.87 21.65
C SER A 229 -3.77 16.78 21.23
N SER A 230 -2.93 16.22 22.12
CA SER A 230 -1.53 15.91 21.81
C SER A 230 -1.37 14.85 20.71
N ASN A 231 -2.45 14.12 20.38
CA ASN A 231 -2.46 13.09 19.34
C ASN A 231 -2.79 13.66 17.95
N ALA A 232 -2.87 14.98 17.82
CA ALA A 232 -3.14 15.67 16.56
C ALA A 232 -1.90 15.73 15.64
N GLY A 233 -1.29 14.58 15.35
CA GLY A 233 -0.23 14.45 14.35
C GLY A 233 -0.80 13.88 13.04
N THR A 234 -0.31 14.36 11.89
CA THR A 234 -0.67 13.83 10.56
C THR A 234 -0.34 12.35 10.39
N PHE A 235 0.66 11.88 11.13
CA PHE A 235 1.07 10.48 11.17
C PHE A 235 1.01 9.95 12.59
N GLU A 236 0.69 8.68 12.71
CA GLU A 236 0.77 7.94 13.96
C GLU A 236 1.76 6.77 13.83
N THR A 237 2.36 6.41 14.97
CA THR A 237 3.16 5.20 15.09
C THR A 237 2.32 4.14 15.78
N VAL A 238 2.14 2.99 15.14
CA VAL A 238 1.38 1.87 15.70
C VAL A 238 2.25 0.63 15.77
N THR A 239 2.05 -0.17 16.81
CA THR A 239 2.66 -1.50 16.92
C THR A 239 1.88 -2.49 16.08
N LYS A 240 2.57 -3.23 15.23
CA LYS A 240 2.07 -4.42 14.54
C LYS A 240 2.59 -5.65 15.25
N ASP A 241 1.67 -6.52 15.65
CA ASP A 241 1.95 -7.85 16.18
C ASP A 241 1.32 -8.87 15.20
N LEU A 242 2.15 -9.75 14.65
CA LEU A 242 1.78 -10.76 13.65
C LEU A 242 2.02 -12.16 14.21
N ASP A 243 0.97 -12.98 14.23
CA ASP A 243 1.04 -14.34 14.76
C ASP A 243 1.94 -15.24 13.90
N LEU A 244 2.85 -15.96 14.57
CA LEU A 244 3.84 -16.86 13.99
C LEU A 244 3.41 -18.32 14.01
N LYS A 245 2.13 -18.59 13.74
CA LYS A 245 1.65 -19.95 13.52
C LYS A 245 2.05 -20.40 12.11
N PRO A 246 2.93 -21.40 11.92
CA PRO A 246 3.32 -21.84 10.59
C PRO A 246 2.12 -22.33 9.79
N ILE A 247 2.17 -22.12 8.48
CA ILE A 247 1.14 -22.60 7.56
C ILE A 247 1.72 -23.54 6.50
N ASP A 248 0.82 -24.35 5.95
CA ASP A 248 1.13 -25.16 4.77
C ASP A 248 1.44 -24.27 3.57
N THR A 249 2.14 -24.85 2.60
CA THR A 249 2.45 -24.16 1.35
C THR A 249 1.17 -23.84 0.58
N VAL A 250 1.07 -22.60 0.08
CA VAL A 250 0.11 -22.20 -0.93
C VAL A 250 0.79 -22.16 -2.29
N GLN A 251 0.14 -22.73 -3.30
CA GLN A 251 0.63 -22.71 -4.69
C GLN A 251 -0.25 -21.80 -5.53
N LEU A 252 0.35 -20.73 -6.06
CA LEU A 252 -0.20 -19.89 -7.11
C LEU A 252 0.50 -20.22 -8.44
N ASP A 253 -0.06 -19.75 -9.56
CA ASP A 253 0.59 -19.93 -10.86
C ASP A 253 1.93 -19.17 -10.88
N GLY A 254 3.06 -19.89 -10.94
CA GLY A 254 4.39 -19.28 -10.97
C GLY A 254 4.96 -18.81 -9.61
N MET A 255 4.20 -18.91 -8.52
CA MET A 255 4.64 -18.49 -7.18
C MET A 255 4.24 -19.51 -6.12
N ARG A 256 5.21 -19.92 -5.30
CA ARG A 256 4.99 -20.84 -4.18
C ARG A 256 5.19 -20.06 -2.89
N LEU A 257 4.16 -20.01 -2.06
CA LEU A 257 4.11 -19.21 -0.84
C LEU A 257 4.13 -20.10 0.39
N GLN A 258 4.89 -19.71 1.40
CA GLN A 258 4.84 -20.32 2.72
C GLN A 258 5.22 -19.29 3.79
N GLY A 259 4.96 -19.58 5.06
CA GLY A 259 5.29 -18.67 6.14
C GLY A 259 4.41 -18.96 7.35
N TYR A 260 3.76 -17.91 7.84
CA TYR A 260 2.93 -17.93 9.02
C TYR A 260 1.51 -17.42 8.72
N SER A 261 0.62 -17.55 9.70
CA SER A 261 -0.83 -17.28 9.57
C SER A 261 -1.20 -15.91 8.99
N ARG A 262 -0.35 -14.90 9.17
CA ARG A 262 -0.58 -13.50 8.72
C ARG A 262 0.44 -12.99 7.72
N ILE A 263 1.55 -13.69 7.55
CA ILE A 263 2.69 -13.18 6.79
C ILE A 263 3.35 -14.33 6.05
N VAL A 264 3.47 -14.20 4.73
CA VAL A 264 4.00 -15.24 3.85
C VAL A 264 5.13 -14.69 2.98
N THR A 265 5.98 -15.57 2.48
CA THR A 265 7.05 -15.22 1.55
C THR A 265 7.10 -16.25 0.43
N SER A 266 7.72 -15.87 -0.67
CA SER A 266 7.96 -16.77 -1.80
C SER A 266 9.10 -17.74 -1.46
N VAL A 267 8.85 -19.02 -1.68
CA VAL A 267 9.77 -20.12 -1.35
C VAL A 267 10.07 -20.99 -2.57
N GLY A 268 11.24 -21.61 -2.57
CA GLY A 268 11.65 -22.58 -3.57
C GLY A 268 10.83 -23.87 -3.51
N PRO A 269 10.89 -24.69 -4.59
CA PRO A 269 10.07 -25.90 -4.71
C PRO A 269 10.38 -26.97 -3.66
N ASN A 270 11.58 -26.93 -3.05
CA ASN A 270 12.03 -27.94 -2.10
C ASN A 270 12.06 -27.43 -0.65
N ASN A 271 11.56 -26.22 -0.40
CA ASN A 271 11.55 -25.63 0.93
C ASN A 271 10.77 -26.52 1.92
N LYS A 272 11.40 -26.89 3.04
CA LYS A 272 10.77 -27.70 4.08
C LYS A 272 9.78 -26.96 4.95
N GLY A 273 9.81 -25.64 4.94
CA GLY A 273 8.89 -24.79 5.68
C GLY A 273 9.51 -24.10 6.87
N PHE A 274 8.62 -23.53 7.68
CA PHE A 274 8.96 -22.69 8.81
C PHE A 274 8.48 -23.33 10.10
N THR A 275 9.21 -23.07 11.17
CA THR A 275 8.83 -23.41 12.54
C THR A 275 8.69 -22.15 13.38
N GLY A 276 8.19 -22.30 14.60
CA GLY A 276 8.16 -21.21 15.57
C GLY A 276 9.55 -20.73 16.01
N MET A 277 9.63 -20.11 17.18
CA MET A 277 10.92 -19.84 17.82
C MET A 277 11.59 -21.16 18.24
N GLU A 278 12.93 -21.23 18.14
CA GLU A 278 13.67 -22.37 18.72
C GLU A 278 13.51 -22.34 20.24
N GLN A 279 13.17 -23.50 20.83
CA GLN A 279 13.15 -23.71 22.28
C GLN A 279 14.53 -24.11 22.81
#